data_AF-A0A1W9WUL3-F1
#
_entry.id   AF-A0A1W9WUL3-F1
#
_cell.length_a   1.000
_cell.length_b   1.000
_cell.length_c   1.000
_cell.angle_alpha   90.00
_cell.angle_beta   90.00
_cell.angle_gamma   90.00
#
_symmetry.space_group_name_H-M   'P 1'
#
loop_
_entity.id
_entity.type
_entity.pdbx_description
1 polymer ?
#
loop_
_entity_poly.entity_id
_entity_poly.type
_entity_poly.pdbx_seq_one_letter_code
_entity_poly.pdbx_strand_id
1 'polypeptide(L)'
;ALVGKEILINKDQLPALEEDTWYWQDLYGLTVIDKTRGELGTIERIFPTGANDVLVVGKKKILIPMNKHFVTSVDMDGGIVMTSLPEGYET
;
A
#
# COMPACT_ATOMS: atom_id res chain seq x y z
N ALA A 1 4.68 23.85 -27.43
CA ALA A 1 5.71 24.00 -26.37
C ALA A 1 5.18 23.47 -25.03
N LEU A 2 4.92 22.16 -24.94
CA LEU A 2 4.38 21.50 -23.73
C LEU A 2 5.06 20.16 -23.42
N VAL A 3 6.01 19.71 -24.25
CA VAL A 3 6.75 18.46 -24.03
C VAL A 3 7.68 18.64 -22.83
N GLY A 4 7.55 17.79 -21.82
CA GLY A 4 8.40 17.77 -20.62
C GLY A 4 7.88 18.58 -19.42
N LYS A 5 6.65 19.11 -19.48
CA LYS A 5 6.03 19.76 -18.32
C LYS A 5 5.24 18.75 -17.48
N GLU A 6 5.34 18.88 -16.16
CA GLU A 6 4.54 18.11 -15.20
C GLU A 6 3.09 18.60 -15.25
N ILE A 7 2.14 17.66 -15.34
CA ILE A 7 0.72 17.93 -15.21
C ILE A 7 0.34 17.65 -13.77
N LEU A 8 -0.04 18.71 -13.06
CA LEU A 8 -0.45 18.67 -11.67
C LEU A 8 -1.98 18.85 -11.62
N ILE A 9 -2.66 18.05 -10.81
CA ILE A 9 -4.07 18.28 -10.45
C ILE A 9 -4.15 18.52 -8.94
N ASN A 10 -5.12 19.33 -8.50
CA ASN A 10 -5.37 19.47 -7.07
C ASN A 10 -5.95 18.18 -6.51
N LYS A 11 -5.57 17.82 -5.28
CA LYS A 11 -6.05 16.61 -4.60
C LYS A 11 -7.58 16.58 -4.51
N ASP A 12 -8.22 17.75 -4.39
CA ASP A 12 -9.69 17.91 -4.35
C ASP A 12 -10.39 17.65 -5.69
N GLN A 13 -9.64 17.52 -6.79
CA GLN A 13 -10.17 17.18 -8.12
C GLN A 13 -10.04 15.69 -8.45
N LEU A 14 -9.49 14.90 -7.52
CA LEU A 14 -9.44 13.46 -7.67
C LEU A 14 -10.86 12.88 -7.56
N PRO A 15 -11.21 11.88 -8.41
CA PRO A 15 -12.47 11.19 -8.27
C PRO A 15 -12.56 10.55 -6.88
N ALA A 16 -13.79 10.48 -6.35
CA ALA A 16 -14.04 9.72 -5.14
C ALA A 16 -13.55 8.28 -5.37
N LEU A 17 -12.69 7.81 -4.46
CA LEU A 17 -12.20 6.44 -4.48
C LEU A 17 -13.37 5.49 -4.24
N GLU A 18 -13.37 4.36 -4.94
CA GLU A 18 -14.24 3.25 -4.56
C GLU A 18 -13.86 2.74 -3.17
N GLU A 19 -14.81 2.12 -2.46
CA GLU A 19 -14.51 1.48 -1.18
C GLU A 19 -13.31 0.53 -1.34
N ASP A 20 -12.40 0.55 -0.36
CA ASP A 20 -11.15 -0.21 -0.38
C ASP A 20 -10.14 0.16 -1.48
N THR A 21 -10.19 1.40 -2.00
CA THR A 21 -9.16 1.92 -2.92
C THR A 21 -8.41 3.08 -2.29
N TRP A 22 -7.08 3.13 -2.47
CA TRP A 22 -6.23 4.20 -1.94
C TRP A 22 -5.23 4.67 -2.98
N TYR A 23 -4.88 5.95 -2.93
CA TYR A 23 -3.77 6.47 -3.71
C TYR A 23 -2.46 5.94 -3.16
N TRP A 24 -1.59 5.44 -4.03
CA TRP A 24 -0.26 4.94 -3.63
C TRP A 24 0.50 5.98 -2.79
N GLN A 25 0.41 7.26 -3.16
CA GLN A 25 1.04 8.37 -2.44
C GLN A 25 0.66 8.43 -0.96
N ASP A 26 -0.59 8.08 -0.63
CA ASP A 26 -1.07 8.11 0.74
C ASP A 26 -0.68 6.85 1.52
N LEU A 27 -0.34 5.75 0.82
CA LEU A 27 0.09 4.49 1.44
C LEU A 27 1.58 4.46 1.80
N TYR A 28 2.40 5.29 1.16
CA TYR A 28 3.83 5.35 1.44
C TYR A 28 4.09 5.80 2.88
N GLY A 29 4.95 5.07 3.58
CA GLY A 29 5.31 5.37 4.96
C GLY A 29 4.34 4.82 6.02
N LEU A 30 3.19 4.26 5.63
CA LEU A 30 2.30 3.59 6.58
C LEU A 30 2.98 2.37 7.21
N THR A 31 2.70 2.12 8.49
CA THR A 31 3.22 0.98 9.24
C THR A 31 2.36 -0.24 8.98
N VAL A 32 2.96 -1.32 8.52
CA VAL A 32 2.29 -2.59 8.26
C VAL A 32 2.43 -3.51 9.46
N ILE A 33 1.29 -3.98 9.97
CA ILE A 33 1.19 -4.88 11.11
C ILE A 33 0.46 -6.14 10.65
N ASP A 34 1.09 -7.29 10.85
CA ASP A 34 0.46 -8.59 10.65
C ASP A 34 -0.18 -9.09 11.94
N LYS A 35 -1.36 -9.70 11.84
CA LYS A 35 -2.11 -10.24 12.98
C LYS A 35 -1.31 -11.24 13.82
N THR A 36 -0.40 -12.00 13.20
CA THR A 36 0.34 -13.08 13.85
C THR A 36 1.78 -12.69 14.15
N ARG A 37 2.41 -11.91 13.27
CA ARG A 37 3.83 -11.53 13.35
C ARG A 37 4.08 -10.16 13.99
N GLY A 38 3.04 -9.35 14.19
CA GLY A 38 3.17 -7.98 14.68
C GLY A 38 3.69 -7.03 13.61
N GLU A 39 4.46 -6.02 14.00
CA GLU A 39 4.97 -5.00 13.09
C GLU A 39 5.96 -5.61 12.08
N LEU A 40 5.64 -5.49 10.78
CA LEU A 40 6.48 -5.92 9.66
C LEU A 40 7.42 -4.81 9.18
N GLY A 41 7.07 -3.54 9.44
CA GLY A 41 7.79 -2.34 9.02
C GLY A 41 6.89 -1.41 8.21
N THR A 42 7.48 -0.44 7.50
CA THR A 42 6.73 0.55 6.73
C THR A 42 6.72 0.26 5.23
N ILE A 43 5.70 0.79 4.53
CA ILE A 43 5.60 0.68 3.06
C ILE A 43 6.64 1.59 2.41
N GLU A 44 7.64 1.00 1.77
CA GLU A 44 8.72 1.73 1.08
C GLU A 44 8.47 1.86 -0.42
N ARG A 45 7.84 0.86 -1.04
CA ARG A 45 7.59 0.78 -2.49
C ARG A 45 6.26 0.12 -2.78
N ILE A 46 5.60 0.56 -3.84
CA ILE A 46 4.42 -0.09 -4.40
C ILE A 46 4.69 -0.35 -5.88
N PHE A 47 4.49 -1.58 -6.33
CA PHE A 47 4.68 -1.94 -7.73
C PHE A 47 3.44 -2.62 -8.32
N PRO A 48 2.96 -2.17 -9.49
CA PRO A 48 1.86 -2.82 -10.18
C PRO A 48 2.35 -4.11 -10.84
N THR A 49 1.65 -5.23 -10.61
CA THR A 49 1.93 -6.51 -11.29
C THR A 49 0.93 -6.84 -12.39
N GLY A 50 0.04 -5.89 -12.74
CA GLY A 50 -1.04 -6.06 -13.71
C GLY A 50 -2.28 -6.77 -13.16
N ALA A 51 -2.13 -7.63 -12.14
CA ALA A 51 -3.23 -8.26 -11.44
C ALA A 51 -3.58 -7.57 -10.12
N ASN A 52 -2.59 -7.37 -9.25
CA ASN A 52 -2.72 -6.61 -8.01
C ASN A 52 -1.48 -5.72 -7.82
N ASP A 53 -1.65 -4.63 -7.10
CA ASP A 53 -0.51 -3.87 -6.59
C ASP A 53 0.19 -4.67 -5.49
N VAL A 54 1.51 -4.56 -5.42
CA VAL A 54 2.29 -5.25 -4.40
C VAL A 54 3.05 -4.22 -3.58
N LEU A 55 2.84 -4.28 -2.27
CA LEU A 55 3.50 -3.47 -1.28
C LEU A 55 4.85 -4.09 -0.94
N VAL A 56 5.90 -3.27 -0.91
CA VAL A 56 7.22 -3.63 -0.39
C VAL A 56 7.34 -3.05 1.01
N VAL A 57 7.44 -3.94 1.99
CA VAL A 57 7.43 -3.56 3.40
C VAL A 57 8.77 -3.87 4.05
N GLY A 58 9.34 -2.82 4.66
CA GLY A 58 10.55 -2.89 5.47
C GLY A 58 11.81 -3.35 4.74
N LYS A 59 12.93 -3.39 5.48
CA LYS A 59 14.27 -3.69 4.94
C LYS A 59 14.42 -5.08 4.35
N LYS A 60 13.63 -6.06 4.85
CA LYS A 60 13.59 -7.43 4.30
C LYS A 60 12.81 -7.52 2.99
N LYS A 61 12.23 -6.40 2.51
CA LYS A 61 11.45 -6.30 1.27
C LYS A 61 10.34 -7.34 1.20
N ILE A 62 9.51 -7.39 2.24
CA ILE A 62 8.36 -8.29 2.25
C ILE A 62 7.40 -7.80 1.17
N LEU A 63 7.08 -8.68 0.22
CA LEU A 63 6.18 -8.37 -0.89
C LEU A 63 4.77 -8.78 -0.48
N ILE A 64 3.84 -7.85 -0.33
CA ILE A 64 2.47 -8.12 0.10
C ILE A 64 1.52 -7.69 -1.02
N PRO A 65 0.82 -8.63 -1.69
CA PRO A 65 -0.24 -8.30 -2.62
C PRO A 65 -1.35 -7.53 -1.92
N MET A 66 -1.67 -6.36 -2.44
CA MET A 66 -2.72 -5.50 -1.93
C MET A 66 -4.07 -6.01 -2.41
N ASN A 67 -4.56 -7.06 -1.76
CA ASN A 67 -5.88 -7.63 -1.97
C ASN A 67 -6.54 -8.01 -0.65
N LYS A 68 -7.85 -8.27 -0.69
CA LYS A 68 -8.66 -8.59 0.50
C LYS A 68 -8.27 -9.88 1.23
N HIS A 69 -7.44 -10.73 0.62
CA HIS A 69 -6.94 -11.94 1.29
C HIS A 69 -5.78 -11.64 2.24
N PHE A 70 -4.90 -10.70 1.89
CA PHE A 70 -3.72 -10.37 2.69
C PHE A 70 -3.86 -9.08 3.47
N VAL A 71 -4.54 -8.08 2.91
CA VAL A 71 -4.79 -6.78 3.56
C VAL A 71 -6.20 -6.79 4.13
N THR A 72 -6.28 -6.76 5.46
CA THR A 72 -7.55 -6.87 6.20
C THR A 72 -8.18 -5.50 6.45
N SER A 73 -7.37 -4.47 6.68
CA SER A 73 -7.82 -3.11 6.92
C SER A 73 -6.69 -2.11 6.69
N VAL A 74 -7.04 -0.88 6.31
CA VAL A 74 -6.13 0.26 6.18
C VAL A 74 -6.70 1.40 7.02
N ASP A 75 -5.98 1.77 8.06
CA ASP A 75 -6.28 2.91 8.91
C ASP A 75 -5.40 4.10 8.50
N MET A 76 -5.99 5.01 7.71
CA MET A 76 -5.30 6.19 7.20
C MET A 76 -5.05 7.24 8.29
N ASP A 77 -5.92 7.32 9.30
CA ASP A 77 -5.77 8.25 10.43
C ASP A 77 -4.69 7.78 11.39
N GLY A 78 -4.69 6.48 11.70
CA GLY A 78 -3.69 5.83 12.55
C GLY A 78 -2.35 5.57 11.86
N GLY A 79 -2.31 5.64 10.53
CA GLY A 79 -1.11 5.39 9.75
C GLY A 79 -0.74 3.91 9.64
N ILE A 80 -1.72 2.99 9.74
CA ILE A 80 -1.50 1.56 9.94
C ILE A 80 -2.20 0.73 8.86
N VAL A 81 -1.50 -0.27 8.32
CA VAL A 81 -2.04 -1.29 7.42
C VAL A 81 -2.05 -2.63 8.15
N MET A 82 -3.24 -3.20 8.34
CA MET A 82 -3.43 -4.50 8.97
C MET A 82 -3.40 -5.61 7.94
N THR A 83 -2.55 -6.60 8.16
CA THR A 83 -2.36 -7.75 7.26
C THR A 83 -2.58 -9.08 7.97
N SER A 84 -2.90 -10.11 7.18
CA SER A 84 -3.08 -11.49 7.64
C SER A 84 -2.37 -12.44 6.68
N LEU A 85 -1.06 -12.55 6.83
CA LEU A 85 -0.21 -13.40 5.98
C LEU A 85 -0.21 -14.85 6.51
N PRO A 86 -0.35 -15.88 5.65
CA PRO A 86 -0.30 -17.28 6.07
C PRO A 86 1.07 -17.68 6.64
N GLU A 87 1.11 -18.76 7.43
CA GLU A 87 2.38 -19.34 7.90
C GLU A 87 3.29 -19.72 6.71
N GLY A 88 4.59 -19.43 6.82
CA GLY A 88 5.55 -19.67 5.74
C GLY A 88 5.55 -18.61 4.63
N TYR A 89 4.78 -17.53 4.77
CA TYR A 89 4.92 -16.33 3.94
C TYR A 89 6.23 -15.60 4.33
N GLU A 90 7.34 -16.11 3.82
CA GLU A 90 8.67 -15.52 3.87
C GLU A 90 9.13 -15.36 2.42
N THR A 91 9.61 -14.16 2.09
CA THR A 91 10.29 -13.94 0.80
C THR A 91 11.67 -14.59 0.79
#